data_AF-A0A6I3DGL5-F1
#
_entry.id   AF-A0A6I3DGL5-F1
#
_cell.length_a   1.000
_cell.length_b   1.000
_cell.length_c   1.000
_cell.angle_alpha   90.00
_cell.angle_beta   90.00
_cell.angle_gamma   90.00
#
_symmetry.space_group_name_H-M   'P 1'
#
loop_
_entity.id
_entity.type
_entity.pdbx_description
1 polymer ?
#
loop_
_entity_poly.entity_id
_entity_poly.type
_entity_poly.pdbx_seq_one_letter_code
_entity_poly.pdbx_strand_id
1 'polypeptide(L)'
;MDQRKSRNEVLDEFVAQGVLTEEQACDIADAPQWSFSARELITYLASLIIGVGVIRILAIALQDASEGAIVTSLYIVAVAAGFGSWKLSSGSDIRDRFSEVLELAALGCAGGATAVLLSNTELRGEFIGLMLTSTALGWGMYRCRTSRFAGTVALCVGANGVALSLGAWIEPDRGWAAGVLMVLSGLSLALVGTKKIGAPYFARAVGSLFVVIGSITLGTDISNGRVIPIVTGIALFAIGTKFLASETLVAGAFCIVTGVVMTVNQSIDNDMAQGLVIIGTGVVMLIVLSAQMKRISNRREPGVQAA
;
A
#
# COMPACT_ATOMS: atom_id res chain seq x y z
N MET A 1 29.77 18.86 -6.56
CA MET A 1 28.56 18.22 -6.03
C MET A 1 27.43 19.19 -6.30
N ASP A 2 26.73 19.05 -7.42
CA ASP A 2 25.65 19.98 -7.74
C ASP A 2 24.46 19.73 -6.82
N GLN A 3 24.11 20.79 -6.10
CA GLN A 3 22.94 20.83 -5.23
C GLN A 3 21.71 20.60 -6.11
N ARG A 4 20.91 19.60 -5.76
CA ARG A 4 19.74 19.21 -6.56
C ARG A 4 18.73 20.36 -6.50
N LYS A 5 18.57 21.10 -7.61
CA LYS A 5 17.59 22.19 -7.72
C LYS A 5 16.18 21.67 -7.38
N SER A 6 15.44 22.45 -6.61
CA SER A 6 14.04 22.16 -6.31
C SER A 6 13.18 22.31 -7.59
N ARG A 7 12.05 21.59 -7.67
CA ARG A 7 11.15 21.66 -8.84
C ARG A 7 10.79 23.09 -9.19
N ASN A 8 10.58 23.91 -8.18
CA ASN A 8 10.13 25.27 -8.37
C ASN A 8 11.27 26.18 -8.78
N GLU A 9 12.51 25.93 -8.34
CA GLU A 9 13.68 26.58 -8.97
C GLU A 9 13.79 26.23 -10.45
N VAL A 10 13.44 24.99 -10.84
CA VAL A 10 13.45 24.58 -12.25
C VAL A 10 12.29 25.22 -13.03
N LEU A 11 11.11 25.35 -12.43
CA LEU A 11 9.96 26.03 -13.03
C LEU A 11 10.20 27.54 -13.13
N ASP A 12 10.73 28.17 -12.10
CA ASP A 12 11.14 29.59 -12.09
C ASP A 12 12.23 29.85 -13.11
N GLU A 13 13.19 28.92 -13.26
CA GLU A 13 14.22 29.00 -14.31
C GLU A 13 13.60 28.87 -15.70
N PHE A 14 12.58 28.02 -15.89
CA PHE A 14 11.84 27.93 -17.15
C PHE A 14 10.95 29.14 -17.42
N VAL A 15 10.42 29.80 -16.39
CA VAL A 15 9.71 31.08 -16.51
C VAL A 15 10.69 32.20 -16.86
N ALA A 16 11.84 32.27 -16.18
CA ALA A 16 12.90 33.24 -16.45
C ALA A 16 13.52 33.07 -17.84
N GLN A 17 13.55 31.84 -18.37
CA GLN A 17 13.98 31.53 -19.73
C GLN A 17 12.88 31.75 -20.79
N GLY A 18 11.66 32.13 -20.39
CA GLY A 18 10.52 32.34 -21.28
C GLY A 18 9.96 31.06 -21.92
N VAL A 19 10.32 29.89 -21.37
CA VAL A 19 9.84 28.58 -21.82
C VAL A 19 8.43 28.29 -21.28
N LEU A 20 8.12 28.80 -20.08
CA LEU A 20 6.81 28.69 -19.44
C LEU A 20 6.30 30.08 -19.03
N THR A 21 4.98 30.25 -19.04
CA THR A 21 4.34 31.39 -18.37
C THR A 21 4.20 31.12 -16.86
N GLU A 22 4.08 32.17 -16.04
CA GLU A 22 3.83 32.01 -14.60
C GLU A 22 2.59 31.16 -14.32
N GLU A 23 1.52 31.32 -15.11
CA GLU A 23 0.29 30.54 -14.99
C GLU A 23 0.53 29.05 -15.27
N GLN A 24 1.28 28.73 -16.34
CA GLN A 24 1.67 27.34 -16.64
C GLN A 24 2.62 26.74 -15.59
N ALA A 25 3.51 27.55 -15.02
CA ALA A 25 4.38 27.11 -13.94
C ALA A 25 3.58 26.81 -12.66
N CYS A 26 2.57 27.63 -12.36
CA CYS A 26 1.61 27.39 -11.27
C CYS A 26 0.81 26.10 -11.51
N ASP A 27 0.26 25.92 -12.71
CA ASP A 27 -0.49 24.70 -13.07
C ASP A 27 0.37 23.43 -12.98
N ILE A 28 1.65 23.50 -13.38
CA ILE A 28 2.60 22.38 -13.25
C ILE A 28 3.03 22.18 -11.79
N ALA A 29 3.08 23.25 -10.99
CA ALA A 29 3.36 23.17 -9.56
C ALA A 29 2.21 22.47 -8.80
N ASP A 30 0.97 22.78 -9.15
CA ASP A 30 -0.25 22.20 -8.58
C ASP A 30 -0.65 20.85 -9.19
N ALA A 31 0.01 20.43 -10.28
CA ALA A 31 -0.24 19.14 -10.90
C ALA A 31 -0.01 17.98 -9.91
N PRO A 32 -0.92 16.97 -9.88
CA PRO A 32 -0.80 15.81 -9.00
C PRO A 32 0.53 15.06 -9.20
N GLN A 33 1.39 15.05 -8.18
CA GLN A 33 2.76 14.51 -8.22
C GLN A 33 2.85 12.97 -8.12
N TRP A 34 1.91 12.25 -8.72
CA TRP A 34 1.96 10.79 -8.72
C TRP A 34 3.25 10.36 -9.40
N SER A 35 3.97 9.38 -8.83
CA SER A 35 5.16 8.79 -9.46
C SER A 35 4.85 8.05 -10.76
N PHE A 36 3.57 8.02 -11.16
CA PHE A 36 3.04 7.37 -12.33
C PHE A 36 2.18 8.36 -13.12
N SER A 37 2.26 8.33 -14.44
CA SER A 37 1.32 9.09 -15.28
C SER A 37 -0.11 8.58 -15.09
N ALA A 38 -1.14 9.42 -15.30
CA ALA A 38 -2.53 8.98 -15.23
C ALA A 38 -2.80 7.77 -16.15
N ARG A 39 -2.14 7.73 -17.31
CA ARG A 39 -2.17 6.60 -18.24
C ARG A 39 -1.53 5.34 -17.66
N GLU A 40 -0.41 5.45 -16.94
CA GLU A 40 0.20 4.33 -16.22
C GLU A 40 -0.72 3.77 -15.15
N LEU A 41 -1.28 4.65 -14.32
CA LEU A 41 -2.21 4.24 -13.27
C LEU A 41 -3.42 3.52 -13.84
N ILE A 42 -4.03 4.06 -14.90
CA ILE A 42 -5.14 3.42 -15.61
C ILE A 42 -4.72 2.07 -16.19
N THR A 43 -3.51 1.95 -16.74
CA THR A 43 -3.03 0.68 -17.32
C THR A 43 -2.82 -0.37 -16.22
N TYR A 44 -2.12 -0.02 -15.14
CA TYR A 44 -1.93 -0.93 -14.00
C TYR A 44 -3.27 -1.31 -13.35
N LEU A 45 -4.19 -0.36 -13.18
CA LEU A 45 -5.51 -0.61 -12.61
C LEU A 45 -6.37 -1.47 -13.54
N ALA A 46 -6.39 -1.20 -14.84
CA ALA A 46 -7.09 -2.02 -15.83
C ALA A 46 -6.52 -3.44 -15.84
N SER A 47 -5.20 -3.60 -15.84
CA SER A 47 -4.54 -4.91 -15.74
C SER A 47 -4.89 -5.63 -14.44
N LEU A 48 -4.96 -4.92 -13.31
CA LEU A 48 -5.37 -5.50 -12.02
C LEU A 48 -6.83 -5.95 -12.03
N ILE A 49 -7.76 -5.12 -12.51
CA ILE A 49 -9.19 -5.44 -12.60
C ILE A 49 -9.41 -6.63 -13.53
N ILE A 50 -8.79 -6.61 -14.71
CA ILE A 50 -8.84 -7.74 -15.65
C ILE A 50 -8.24 -8.98 -15.00
N GLY A 51 -7.10 -8.87 -14.32
CA GLY A 51 -6.47 -9.98 -13.61
C GLY A 51 -7.38 -10.58 -12.54
N VAL A 52 -7.99 -9.76 -11.68
CA VAL A 52 -8.96 -10.20 -10.67
C VAL A 52 -10.19 -10.85 -11.32
N GLY A 53 -10.70 -10.27 -12.40
CA GLY A 53 -11.80 -10.85 -13.18
C GLY A 53 -11.46 -12.22 -13.75
N VAL A 54 -10.27 -12.36 -14.35
CA VAL A 54 -9.76 -13.63 -14.88
C VAL A 54 -9.59 -14.66 -13.76
N ILE A 55 -9.01 -14.29 -12.62
CA ILE A 55 -8.88 -15.18 -11.45
C ILE A 55 -10.25 -15.68 -11.01
N ARG A 56 -11.26 -14.80 -10.96
CA ARG A 56 -12.61 -15.17 -10.54
C ARG A 56 -13.30 -16.10 -11.54
N ILE A 57 -13.13 -15.87 -12.84
CA ILE A 57 -13.63 -16.76 -13.89
C ILE A 57 -12.94 -18.14 -13.77
N LEU A 58 -11.62 -18.16 -13.58
CA LEU A 58 -10.86 -19.39 -13.40
C LEU A 58 -11.29 -20.13 -12.13
N ALA A 59 -11.55 -19.43 -11.02
CA ALA A 59 -12.03 -20.05 -9.79
C ALA A 59 -13.37 -20.76 -9.98
N ILE A 60 -14.30 -20.15 -10.74
CA ILE A 60 -15.59 -20.77 -11.06
C ILE A 60 -15.38 -21.95 -12.04
N ALA A 61 -14.58 -21.76 -13.08
CA ALA A 61 -14.30 -22.80 -14.07
C ALA A 61 -13.57 -24.02 -13.49
N LEU A 62 -12.81 -23.82 -12.41
CA LEU A 62 -12.05 -24.85 -11.71
C LEU A 62 -12.75 -25.38 -10.46
N GLN A 63 -13.98 -24.94 -10.13
CA GLN A 63 -14.67 -25.38 -8.91
C GLN A 63 -14.88 -26.91 -8.89
N ASP A 64 -15.07 -27.51 -10.07
CA ASP A 64 -15.33 -28.95 -10.26
C ASP A 64 -14.07 -29.69 -10.73
N ALA A 65 -12.93 -29.00 -10.84
CA ALA A 65 -11.68 -29.60 -11.26
C ALA A 65 -11.01 -30.35 -10.10
N SER A 66 -10.34 -31.46 -10.41
CA SER A 66 -9.51 -32.13 -9.41
C SER A 66 -8.39 -31.20 -8.96
N GLU A 67 -8.01 -31.29 -7.69
CA GLU A 67 -7.00 -30.40 -7.13
C GLU A 67 -5.66 -30.50 -7.86
N GLY A 68 -5.26 -31.72 -8.26
CA GLY A 68 -4.08 -31.93 -9.08
C GLY A 68 -4.15 -31.19 -10.43
N ALA A 69 -5.34 -31.07 -11.04
CA ALA A 69 -5.53 -30.29 -12.25
C ALA A 69 -5.41 -28.78 -12.00
N ILE A 70 -5.91 -28.30 -10.85
CA ILE A 70 -5.77 -26.89 -10.42
C ILE A 70 -4.29 -26.53 -10.23
N VAL A 71 -3.57 -27.32 -9.43
CA VAL A 71 -2.14 -27.11 -9.14
C VAL A 71 -1.31 -27.13 -10.43
N THR A 72 -1.52 -28.14 -11.27
CA THR A 72 -0.80 -28.28 -12.55
C THR A 72 -1.06 -27.08 -13.46
N SER A 73 -2.32 -26.65 -13.58
CA SER A 73 -2.69 -25.51 -14.43
C SER A 73 -2.05 -24.21 -13.92
N LEU A 74 -2.07 -23.97 -12.61
CA LEU A 74 -1.46 -22.78 -12.03
C LEU A 74 0.05 -22.73 -12.22
N TYR A 75 0.76 -23.86 -12.09
CA TYR A 75 2.19 -23.92 -12.40
C TYR A 75 2.48 -23.69 -13.88
N ILE A 76 1.67 -24.23 -14.80
CA ILE A 76 1.81 -23.96 -16.23
C ILE A 76 1.65 -22.46 -16.51
N VAL A 77 0.62 -21.83 -15.94
CA VAL A 77 0.40 -20.38 -16.08
C VAL A 77 1.56 -19.60 -15.47
N ALA A 78 2.08 -20.01 -14.31
CA ALA A 78 3.22 -19.36 -13.67
C ALA A 78 4.48 -19.41 -14.54
N VAL A 79 4.78 -20.57 -15.14
CA VAL A 79 5.92 -20.75 -16.05
C VAL A 79 5.74 -19.90 -17.32
N ALA A 80 4.55 -19.94 -17.93
CA ALA A 80 4.26 -19.16 -19.13
C ALA A 80 4.35 -17.65 -18.88
N ALA A 81 3.78 -17.17 -17.77
CA ALA A 81 3.85 -15.78 -17.36
C ALA A 81 5.29 -15.35 -17.01
N GLY A 82 6.03 -16.18 -16.26
CA GLY A 82 7.43 -15.92 -15.92
C GLY A 82 8.34 -15.86 -17.15
N PHE A 83 8.16 -16.79 -18.10
CA PHE A 83 8.89 -16.76 -19.37
C PHE A 83 8.50 -15.53 -20.22
N GLY A 84 7.21 -15.20 -20.27
CA GLY A 84 6.73 -13.99 -20.94
C GLY A 84 7.31 -12.72 -20.35
N SER A 85 7.38 -12.63 -19.02
CA SER A 85 8.01 -11.53 -18.29
C SER A 85 9.47 -11.38 -18.68
N TRP A 86 10.26 -12.45 -18.58
CA TRP A 86 11.68 -12.44 -18.94
C TRP A 86 11.92 -12.03 -20.40
N LYS A 87 11.09 -12.49 -21.33
CA LYS A 87 11.21 -12.15 -22.75
C LYS A 87 10.87 -10.69 -23.05
N LEU A 88 9.96 -10.09 -22.27
CA LEU A 88 9.49 -8.72 -22.47
C LEU A 88 10.32 -7.66 -21.73
N SER A 89 11.16 -8.06 -20.76
CA SER A 89 11.94 -7.14 -19.91
C SER A 89 13.07 -6.39 -20.63
N SER A 90 13.42 -6.77 -21.86
CA SER A 90 14.48 -6.12 -22.66
C SER A 90 13.94 -5.16 -23.74
N GLY A 91 12.64 -4.87 -23.73
CA GLY A 91 11.97 -4.09 -24.77
C GLY A 91 11.76 -2.60 -24.45
N SER A 92 10.90 -1.96 -25.25
CA SER A 92 10.39 -0.59 -25.02
C SER A 92 9.71 -0.44 -23.65
N ASP A 93 9.54 0.79 -23.17
CA ASP A 93 8.94 1.13 -21.85
C ASP A 93 7.59 0.43 -21.57
N ILE A 94 6.74 0.25 -22.59
CA ILE A 94 5.47 -0.48 -22.48
C ILE A 94 5.68 -1.98 -22.22
N ARG A 95 6.67 -2.59 -22.89
CA ARG A 95 6.98 -4.02 -22.74
C ARG A 95 7.55 -4.31 -21.36
N ASP A 96 8.37 -3.40 -20.83
CA ASP A 96 8.88 -3.47 -19.46
C ASP A 96 7.73 -3.48 -18.44
N ARG A 97 6.74 -2.60 -18.60
CA ARG A 97 5.54 -2.58 -17.73
C ARG A 97 4.71 -3.86 -17.82
N PHE A 98 4.48 -4.38 -19.02
CA PHE A 98 3.81 -5.68 -19.20
C PHE A 98 4.61 -6.82 -18.58
N SER A 99 5.95 -6.75 -18.64
CA SER A 99 6.82 -7.75 -18.00
C SER A 99 6.66 -7.77 -16.49
N GLU A 100 6.50 -6.60 -15.85
CA GLU A 100 6.27 -6.50 -14.41
C GLU A 100 4.90 -7.04 -14.00
N VAL A 101 3.86 -6.82 -14.80
CA VAL A 101 2.53 -7.41 -14.54
C VAL A 101 2.58 -8.93 -14.67
N LEU A 102 3.26 -9.45 -15.69
CA LEU A 102 3.45 -10.89 -15.87
C LEU A 102 4.28 -11.51 -14.74
N GLU A 103 5.28 -10.79 -14.21
CA GLU A 103 6.04 -11.21 -13.04
C GLU A 103 5.14 -11.36 -11.81
N LEU A 104 4.28 -10.38 -11.54
CA LEU A 104 3.31 -10.45 -10.44
C LEU A 104 2.31 -11.60 -10.63
N ALA A 105 1.83 -11.81 -11.86
CA ALA A 105 0.95 -12.93 -12.17
C ALA A 105 1.66 -14.28 -11.96
N ALA A 106 2.93 -14.40 -12.36
CA ALA A 106 3.73 -15.60 -12.16
C ALA A 106 3.94 -15.91 -10.67
N LEU A 107 4.30 -14.89 -9.87
CA LEU A 107 4.44 -15.02 -8.42
C LEU A 107 3.13 -15.41 -7.76
N GLY A 108 2.02 -14.78 -8.14
CA GLY A 108 0.69 -15.10 -7.62
C GLY A 108 0.25 -16.52 -7.95
N CYS A 109 0.44 -16.96 -9.20
CA CYS A 109 0.08 -18.32 -9.63
C CYS A 109 0.97 -19.38 -8.98
N ALA A 110 2.28 -19.17 -8.91
CA ALA A 110 3.19 -20.09 -8.24
C ALA A 110 2.91 -20.17 -6.73
N GLY A 111 2.65 -19.02 -6.09
CA GLY A 111 2.25 -18.95 -4.69
C GLY A 111 0.95 -19.69 -4.42
N GLY A 112 -0.08 -19.44 -5.25
CA GLY A 112 -1.36 -20.14 -5.16
C GLY A 112 -1.27 -21.64 -5.40
N ALA A 113 -0.53 -22.07 -6.43
CA ALA A 113 -0.30 -23.50 -6.72
C ALA A 113 0.36 -24.21 -5.54
N THR A 114 1.40 -23.57 -4.98
CA THR A 114 2.13 -24.11 -3.83
C THR A 114 1.26 -24.11 -2.58
N ALA A 115 0.43 -23.08 -2.36
CA ALA A 115 -0.51 -23.03 -1.25
C ALA A 115 -1.52 -24.17 -1.31
N VAL A 116 -2.13 -24.42 -2.48
CA VAL A 116 -3.07 -25.53 -2.68
C VAL A 116 -2.37 -26.86 -2.46
N LEU A 117 -1.22 -27.08 -3.09
CA LEU A 117 -0.43 -28.31 -2.94
C LEU A 117 -0.08 -28.60 -1.47
N LEU A 118 0.31 -27.58 -0.71
CA LEU A 118 0.64 -27.72 0.71
C LEU A 118 -0.59 -27.82 1.60
N SER A 119 -1.76 -27.32 1.19
CA SER A 119 -2.99 -27.39 1.99
C SER A 119 -3.49 -28.83 2.19
N ASN A 120 -3.07 -29.75 1.32
CA ASN A 120 -3.32 -31.18 1.43
C ASN A 120 -2.37 -31.93 2.37
N THR A 121 -1.34 -31.26 2.87
CA THR A 121 -0.43 -31.84 3.84
C THR A 121 -0.95 -31.57 5.25
N GLU A 122 -0.46 -32.32 6.24
CA GLU A 122 -0.75 -32.05 7.65
C GLU A 122 -0.05 -30.78 8.19
N LEU A 123 0.51 -29.95 7.31
CA LEU A 123 1.17 -28.71 7.70
C LEU A 123 0.14 -27.67 8.14
N ARG A 124 0.49 -26.97 9.22
CA ARG A 124 -0.24 -25.82 9.73
C ARG A 124 -0.33 -24.71 8.66
N GLY A 125 -1.54 -24.18 8.45
CA GLY A 125 -1.80 -23.12 7.45
C GLY A 125 -0.95 -21.87 7.67
N GLU A 126 -0.63 -21.54 8.92
CA GLU A 126 0.23 -20.41 9.28
C GLU A 126 1.68 -20.64 8.81
N PHE A 127 2.17 -21.88 8.87
CA PHE A 127 3.50 -22.24 8.38
C PHE A 127 3.57 -22.18 6.86
N ILE A 128 2.53 -22.64 6.17
CA ILE A 128 2.40 -22.53 4.71
C ILE A 128 2.42 -21.05 4.30
N GLY A 129 1.60 -20.22 4.97
CA GLY A 129 1.57 -18.77 4.76
C GLY A 129 2.93 -18.12 4.99
N LEU A 130 3.61 -18.48 6.07
CA LEU A 130 4.93 -17.94 6.42
C LEU A 130 5.99 -18.26 5.35
N MET A 131 6.02 -19.48 4.85
CA MET A 131 6.97 -19.88 3.80
C MET A 131 6.74 -19.09 2.51
N LEU A 132 5.49 -19.05 2.01
CA LEU A 132 5.16 -18.38 0.76
C LEU A 132 5.43 -16.88 0.82
N THR A 133 5.05 -16.24 1.94
CA THR A 133 5.21 -14.81 2.13
C THR A 133 6.67 -14.42 2.39
N SER A 134 7.46 -15.29 3.01
CA SER A 134 8.91 -15.11 3.14
C SER A 134 9.61 -15.18 1.79
N THR A 135 9.21 -16.10 0.91
CA THR A 135 9.74 -16.15 -0.47
C THR A 135 9.37 -14.88 -1.24
N ALA A 136 8.12 -14.42 -1.16
CA ALA A 136 7.69 -13.17 -1.78
C ALA A 136 8.45 -11.95 -1.22
N LEU A 137 8.71 -11.93 0.09
CA LEU A 137 9.48 -10.89 0.77
C LEU A 137 10.92 -10.87 0.25
N GLY A 138 11.59 -12.02 0.19
CA GLY A 138 12.94 -12.16 -0.35
C GLY A 138 13.04 -11.68 -1.79
N TRP A 139 12.09 -12.11 -2.63
CA TRP A 139 12.01 -11.68 -4.02
C TRP A 139 11.77 -10.17 -4.16
N GLY A 140 10.84 -9.62 -3.37
CA GLY A 140 10.55 -8.19 -3.34
C GLY A 140 11.76 -7.35 -2.92
N MET A 141 12.51 -7.79 -1.90
CA MET A 141 13.74 -7.12 -1.47
C MET A 141 14.81 -7.10 -2.56
N TYR A 142 14.96 -8.21 -3.31
CA TYR A 142 15.88 -8.29 -4.45
C TYR A 142 15.45 -7.37 -5.60
N ARG A 143 14.16 -7.42 -5.98
CA ARG A 143 13.64 -6.68 -7.15
C ARG A 143 13.39 -5.19 -6.90
N CYS A 144 13.20 -4.75 -5.66
CA CYS A 144 12.91 -3.34 -5.35
C CYS A 144 13.95 -2.32 -5.87
N ARG A 145 15.18 -2.77 -6.16
CA ARG A 145 16.24 -1.91 -6.74
C ARG A 145 16.24 -1.85 -8.26
N THR A 146 15.58 -2.81 -8.92
CA THR A 146 15.64 -3.01 -10.38
C THR A 146 14.28 -2.87 -11.05
N SER A 147 13.19 -3.13 -10.34
CA SER A 147 11.81 -2.96 -10.84
C SER A 147 11.26 -1.58 -10.50
N ARG A 148 10.39 -1.05 -11.34
CA ARG A 148 9.60 0.15 -11.11
C ARG A 148 8.39 -0.08 -10.21
N PHE A 149 7.73 -1.24 -10.31
CA PHE A 149 6.51 -1.50 -9.54
C PHE A 149 6.45 -2.91 -8.95
N ALA A 150 6.72 -3.96 -9.73
CA ALA A 150 6.54 -5.36 -9.30
C ALA A 150 7.27 -5.71 -8.00
N GLY A 151 8.54 -5.33 -7.85
CA GLY A 151 9.32 -5.63 -6.65
C GLY A 151 8.79 -4.94 -5.40
N THR A 152 8.24 -3.72 -5.53
CA THR A 152 7.61 -3.03 -4.40
C THR A 152 6.30 -3.69 -3.99
N VAL A 153 5.50 -4.18 -4.95
CA VAL A 153 4.29 -4.94 -4.65
C VAL A 153 4.64 -6.25 -3.94
N ALA A 154 5.60 -7.02 -4.46
CA ALA A 154 6.06 -8.26 -3.84
C ALA A 154 6.60 -8.03 -2.43
N LEU A 155 7.36 -6.94 -2.22
CA LEU A 155 7.84 -6.53 -0.90
C LEU A 155 6.68 -6.25 0.07
N CYS A 156 5.68 -5.48 -0.38
CA CYS A 156 4.52 -5.14 0.45
C CYS A 156 3.70 -6.38 0.82
N VAL A 157 3.41 -7.25 -0.14
CA VAL A 157 2.66 -8.49 0.11
C VAL A 157 3.46 -9.42 1.02
N GLY A 158 4.75 -9.61 0.74
CA GLY A 158 5.62 -10.49 1.52
C GLY A 158 5.80 -10.01 2.96
N ALA A 159 6.16 -8.74 3.16
CA ALA A 159 6.41 -8.19 4.50
C ALA A 159 5.18 -8.29 5.41
N ASN A 160 4.00 -7.99 4.86
CA ASN A 160 2.75 -8.05 5.62
C ASN A 160 2.24 -9.48 5.79
N GLY A 161 2.40 -10.32 4.77
CA GLY A 161 2.07 -11.74 4.85
C GLY A 161 2.91 -12.48 5.90
N VAL A 162 4.20 -12.15 6.02
CA VAL A 162 5.07 -12.67 7.07
C VAL A 162 4.58 -12.21 8.44
N ALA A 163 4.25 -10.93 8.60
CA ALA A 163 3.74 -10.40 9.86
C ALA A 163 2.44 -11.08 10.32
N LEU A 164 1.50 -11.29 9.40
CA LEU A 164 0.24 -11.99 9.67
C LEU A 164 0.47 -13.46 10.01
N SER A 165 1.24 -14.17 9.20
CA SER A 165 1.48 -15.61 9.37
C SER A 165 2.27 -15.89 10.64
N LEU A 166 3.29 -15.07 10.94
CA LEU A 166 4.07 -15.18 12.17
C LEU A 166 3.23 -14.81 13.39
N GLY A 167 2.36 -13.81 13.29
CA GLY A 167 1.43 -13.43 14.36
C GLY A 167 0.47 -14.55 14.72
N ALA A 168 -0.17 -15.15 13.70
CA ALA A 168 -1.04 -16.31 13.87
C ALA A 168 -0.29 -17.55 14.38
N TRP A 169 1.01 -17.68 14.08
CA TRP A 169 1.80 -18.78 14.60
C TRP A 169 2.18 -18.61 16.08
N ILE A 170 2.48 -17.38 16.51
CA ILE A 170 2.83 -17.04 17.90
C ILE A 170 1.60 -17.17 18.81
N GLU A 171 0.49 -16.58 18.40
CA GLU A 171 -0.75 -16.55 19.18
C GLU A 171 -1.94 -16.77 18.24
N PRO A 172 -2.37 -18.02 18.03
CA PRO A 172 -3.47 -18.34 17.13
C PRO A 172 -4.82 -17.83 17.62
N ASP A 173 -5.01 -17.81 18.94
CA ASP A 173 -6.30 -17.54 19.59
C ASP A 173 -6.56 -16.05 19.81
N ARG A 174 -5.54 -15.20 19.68
CA ARG A 174 -5.64 -13.75 19.87
C ARG A 174 -4.83 -13.01 18.81
N GLY A 175 -5.44 -12.04 18.17
CA GLY A 175 -4.85 -11.19 17.13
C GLY A 175 -3.85 -10.14 17.63
N TRP A 176 -3.60 -9.99 18.93
CA TRP A 176 -2.65 -8.98 19.43
C TRP A 176 -1.24 -9.16 18.84
N ALA A 177 -0.75 -10.40 18.71
CA ALA A 177 0.57 -10.68 18.15
C ALA A 177 0.66 -10.29 16.67
N ALA A 178 -0.37 -10.64 15.89
CA ALA A 178 -0.51 -10.21 14.51
C ALA A 178 -0.59 -8.68 14.40
N GLY A 179 -1.36 -8.03 15.29
CA GLY A 179 -1.48 -6.58 15.35
C GLY A 179 -0.14 -5.87 15.56
N VAL A 180 0.68 -6.31 16.52
CA VAL A 180 2.04 -5.76 16.74
C VAL A 180 2.90 -5.94 15.50
N LEU A 181 2.94 -7.15 14.93
CA LEU A 181 3.78 -7.44 13.77
C LEU A 181 3.34 -6.67 12.53
N MET A 182 2.04 -6.44 12.34
CA MET A 182 1.51 -5.60 11.26
C MET A 182 1.91 -4.14 11.43
N VAL A 183 1.89 -3.59 12.65
CA VAL A 183 2.38 -2.24 12.93
C VAL A 183 3.87 -2.13 12.62
N LEU A 184 4.68 -3.09 13.07
CA LEU A 184 6.13 -3.12 12.79
C LEU A 184 6.44 -3.26 11.31
N SER A 185 5.72 -4.13 10.60
CA SER A 185 5.85 -4.33 9.16
C SER A 185 5.43 -3.08 8.38
N GLY A 186 4.29 -2.49 8.73
CA GLY A 186 3.79 -1.27 8.12
C GLY A 186 4.73 -0.08 8.31
N LEU A 187 5.31 0.08 9.51
CA LEU A 187 6.31 1.11 9.77
C LEU A 187 7.60 0.86 8.97
N SER A 188 8.04 -0.40 8.88
CA SER A 188 9.21 -0.79 8.09
C SER A 188 9.02 -0.48 6.60
N LEU A 189 7.83 -0.74 6.05
CA LEU A 189 7.47 -0.40 4.67
C LEU A 189 7.42 1.12 4.45
N ALA A 190 6.86 1.87 5.40
CA ALA A 190 6.85 3.33 5.34
C ALA A 190 8.28 3.89 5.34
N LEU A 191 9.18 3.34 6.15
CA LEU A 191 10.60 3.69 6.16
C LEU A 191 11.30 3.29 4.86
N VAL A 192 11.06 2.10 4.33
CA VAL A 192 11.61 1.68 3.03
C VAL A 192 11.13 2.57 1.90
N GLY A 193 9.89 3.06 1.94
CA GLY A 193 9.35 4.01 0.98
C GLY A 193 9.99 5.41 1.02
N THR A 194 10.86 5.71 2.00
CA THR A 194 11.73 6.90 1.98
C THR A 194 13.03 6.67 1.20
N LYS A 195 13.37 5.43 0.87
CA LYS A 195 14.56 5.07 0.10
C LYS A 195 14.27 5.12 -1.40
N LYS A 196 15.33 5.07 -2.22
CA LYS A 196 15.23 4.92 -3.68
C LYS A 196 14.74 3.52 -4.06
N ILE A 197 13.42 3.35 -4.09
CA ILE A 197 12.73 2.16 -4.61
C ILE A 197 11.85 2.56 -5.79
N GLY A 198 11.40 1.59 -6.58
CA GLY A 198 10.57 1.85 -7.77
C GLY A 198 9.27 2.59 -7.47
N ALA A 199 8.50 2.16 -6.45
CA ALA A 199 7.20 2.74 -6.11
C ALA A 199 7.14 3.24 -4.64
N PRO A 200 7.86 4.32 -4.28
CA PRO A 200 8.02 4.77 -2.90
C PRO A 200 6.71 5.26 -2.26
N TYR A 201 5.84 5.90 -3.04
CA TYR A 201 4.50 6.29 -2.59
C TYR A 201 3.62 5.07 -2.27
N PHE A 202 3.67 4.03 -3.10
CA PHE A 202 2.90 2.81 -2.89
C PHE A 202 3.34 2.09 -1.61
N ALA A 203 4.65 1.96 -1.38
CA ALA A 203 5.17 1.36 -0.15
C ALA A 203 4.75 2.13 1.12
N ARG A 204 4.76 3.48 1.08
CA ARG A 204 4.29 4.30 2.20
C ARG A 204 2.79 4.19 2.42
N ALA A 205 2.00 4.19 1.36
CA ALA A 205 0.55 4.05 1.44
C ALA A 205 0.19 2.68 2.06
N VAL A 206 0.71 1.59 1.50
CA VAL A 206 0.48 0.24 2.03
C VAL A 206 1.03 0.10 3.45
N GLY A 207 2.24 0.61 3.72
CA GLY A 207 2.82 0.61 5.06
C GLY A 207 1.93 1.32 6.08
N SER A 208 1.44 2.52 5.75
CA SER A 208 0.53 3.27 6.62
C SER A 208 -0.80 2.55 6.84
N LEU A 209 -1.34 1.90 5.81
CA LEU A 209 -2.55 1.09 5.92
C LEU A 209 -2.35 -0.09 6.90
N PHE A 210 -1.22 -0.78 6.83
CA PHE A 210 -0.95 -1.89 7.75
C PHE A 210 -0.69 -1.44 9.18
N VAL A 211 -0.13 -0.24 9.39
CA VAL A 211 -0.08 0.38 10.72
C VAL A 211 -1.49 0.62 11.25
N VAL A 212 -2.41 1.12 10.41
CA VAL A 212 -3.81 1.30 10.80
C VAL A 212 -4.46 -0.03 11.15
N ILE A 213 -4.41 -1.02 10.26
CA ILE A 213 -5.04 -2.32 10.48
C ILE A 213 -4.48 -2.97 11.75
N GLY A 214 -3.16 -3.00 11.91
CA GLY A 214 -2.52 -3.57 13.09
C GLY A 214 -2.91 -2.84 14.39
N SER A 215 -3.05 -1.51 14.35
CA SER A 215 -3.53 -0.74 15.52
C SER A 215 -4.97 -1.03 15.88
N ILE A 216 -5.85 -1.24 14.89
CA ILE A 216 -7.25 -1.63 15.10
C ILE A 216 -7.32 -3.01 15.74
N THR A 217 -6.56 -3.98 15.21
CA THR A 217 -6.45 -5.34 15.78
C THR A 217 -5.97 -5.30 17.23
N LEU A 218 -4.99 -4.45 17.55
CA LEU A 218 -4.56 -4.26 18.94
C LEU A 218 -5.66 -3.64 19.80
N GLY A 219 -6.42 -2.70 19.24
CA GLY A 219 -7.50 -2.03 19.93
C GLY A 219 -8.71 -2.91 20.25
N THR A 220 -8.95 -3.96 19.47
CA THR A 220 -10.01 -4.94 19.73
C THR A 220 -9.59 -5.97 20.79
N ASP A 221 -8.33 -6.40 20.76
CA ASP A 221 -7.90 -7.59 21.49
C ASP A 221 -7.26 -7.30 22.86
N ILE A 222 -6.72 -6.10 23.06
CA ILE A 222 -6.13 -5.69 24.33
C ILE A 222 -7.22 -5.07 25.22
N SER A 223 -7.25 -5.45 26.50
CA SER A 223 -8.14 -4.82 27.48
C SER A 223 -7.83 -3.32 27.58
N ASN A 224 -8.84 -2.47 27.38
CA ASN A 224 -8.69 -1.01 27.24
C ASN A 224 -7.79 -0.55 26.06
N GLY A 225 -7.49 -1.42 25.10
CA GLY A 225 -6.63 -1.13 23.94
C GLY A 225 -7.23 -0.13 22.93
N ARG A 226 -8.48 0.28 23.09
CA ARG A 226 -9.20 1.14 22.11
C ARG A 226 -8.60 2.53 21.92
N VAL A 227 -7.73 2.95 22.83
CA VAL A 227 -6.94 4.18 22.71
C VAL A 227 -5.78 4.02 21.71
N ILE A 228 -5.34 2.79 21.42
CA ILE A 228 -4.21 2.50 20.54
C ILE A 228 -4.44 3.06 19.12
N PRO A 229 -5.56 2.80 18.41
CA PRO A 229 -5.80 3.41 17.10
C PRO A 229 -5.81 4.94 17.13
N ILE A 230 -6.30 5.55 18.22
CA ILE A 230 -6.31 7.02 18.35
C ILE A 230 -4.88 7.56 18.44
N VAL A 231 -4.07 7.00 19.33
CA VAL A 231 -2.67 7.43 19.53
C VAL A 231 -1.83 7.16 18.27
N THR A 232 -1.98 5.99 17.68
CA THR A 232 -1.32 5.63 16.41
C THR A 232 -1.77 6.55 15.27
N GLY A 233 -3.06 6.85 15.18
CA GLY A 233 -3.62 7.76 14.19
C GLY A 233 -3.09 9.19 14.32
N ILE A 234 -2.99 9.72 15.54
CA ILE A 234 -2.36 11.01 15.83
C ILE A 234 -0.89 11.01 15.37
N ALA A 235 -0.14 9.95 15.69
CA ALA A 235 1.26 9.83 15.28
C ALA A 235 1.40 9.81 13.76
N LEU A 236 0.60 9.00 13.05
CA LEU A 236 0.57 8.98 11.58
C LEU A 236 0.16 10.33 10.98
N PHE A 237 -0.84 10.99 11.55
CA PHE A 237 -1.29 12.30 11.09
C PHE A 237 -0.20 13.37 11.26
N ALA A 238 0.51 13.36 12.39
CA ALA A 238 1.63 14.25 12.66
C ALA A 238 2.81 13.98 11.71
N ILE A 239 3.15 12.70 11.47
CA ILE A 239 4.18 12.29 10.51
C ILE A 239 3.79 12.72 9.10
N GLY A 240 2.56 12.46 8.66
CA GLY A 240 2.04 12.86 7.36
C GLY A 240 2.09 14.38 7.15
N THR A 241 1.76 15.15 8.20
CA THR A 241 1.87 16.61 8.20
C THR A 241 3.33 17.07 8.10
N LYS A 242 4.25 16.44 8.87
CA LYS A 242 5.67 16.81 8.91
C LYS A 242 6.39 16.51 7.61
N PHE A 243 6.13 15.36 7.01
CA PHE A 243 6.79 14.91 5.77
C PHE A 243 5.98 15.24 4.51
N LEU A 244 4.88 15.99 4.64
CA LEU A 244 3.99 16.33 3.53
C LEU A 244 3.55 15.10 2.73
N ALA A 245 3.33 13.97 3.42
CA ALA A 245 2.93 12.69 2.85
C ALA A 245 1.41 12.54 3.01
N SER A 246 0.67 12.81 1.93
CA SER A 246 -0.79 12.83 1.94
C SER A 246 -1.37 11.44 2.25
N GLU A 247 -0.71 10.37 1.80
CA GLU A 247 -1.11 8.99 2.08
C GLU A 247 -1.07 8.67 3.58
N THR A 248 0.00 9.06 4.27
CA THR A 248 0.16 8.84 5.71
C THR A 248 -0.77 9.76 6.52
N LEU A 249 -1.02 10.97 6.03
CA LEU A 249 -1.96 11.91 6.61
C LEU A 249 -3.40 11.36 6.59
N VAL A 250 -3.85 10.87 5.42
CA VAL A 250 -5.18 10.27 5.26
C VAL A 250 -5.31 9.00 6.09
N ALA A 251 -4.30 8.13 6.10
CA ALA A 251 -4.28 6.94 6.94
C ALA A 251 -4.38 7.29 8.43
N GLY A 252 -3.64 8.30 8.89
CA GLY A 252 -3.73 8.80 10.27
C GLY A 252 -5.12 9.32 10.62
N ALA A 253 -5.74 10.12 9.74
CA ALA A 253 -7.09 10.63 9.95
C ALA A 253 -8.13 9.51 10.06
N PHE A 254 -8.08 8.55 9.14
CA PHE A 254 -8.96 7.38 9.15
C PHE A 254 -8.77 6.53 10.42
N CYS A 255 -7.53 6.37 10.88
CA CYS A 255 -7.22 5.64 12.10
C CYS A 255 -7.79 6.32 13.36
N ILE A 256 -7.68 7.66 13.45
CA ILE A 256 -8.29 8.44 14.54
C ILE A 256 -9.80 8.22 14.57
N VAL A 257 -10.48 8.40 13.43
CA VAL A 257 -11.93 8.22 13.33
C VAL A 257 -12.34 6.81 13.76
N THR A 258 -11.61 5.79 13.28
CA THR A 258 -11.90 4.39 13.63
C THR A 258 -11.72 4.14 15.12
N GLY A 259 -10.64 4.65 15.73
CA GLY A 259 -10.43 4.57 17.18
C GLY A 259 -11.55 5.23 17.98
N VAL A 260 -12.00 6.41 17.56
CA VAL A 260 -13.13 7.09 18.21
C VAL A 260 -14.42 6.28 18.09
N VAL A 261 -14.73 5.74 16.90
CA VAL A 261 -15.90 4.86 16.70
C VAL A 261 -15.84 3.66 17.64
N MET A 262 -14.69 3.00 17.75
CA MET A 262 -14.50 1.86 18.66
C MET A 262 -14.71 2.22 20.13
N THR A 263 -14.28 3.41 20.56
CA THR A 263 -14.47 3.88 21.94
C THR A 263 -15.92 4.28 22.22
N VAL A 264 -16.54 5.02 21.29
CA VAL A 264 -17.91 5.52 21.43
C VAL A 264 -18.92 4.39 21.52
N ASN A 265 -18.79 3.37 20.67
CA ASN A 265 -19.70 2.22 20.63
C ASN A 265 -19.75 1.41 21.93
N GLN A 266 -18.76 1.56 22.82
CA GLN A 266 -18.78 0.91 24.14
C GLN A 266 -19.07 1.88 25.28
N SER A 267 -18.73 3.16 25.12
CA SER A 267 -18.80 4.12 26.22
C SER A 267 -20.15 4.85 26.29
N ILE A 268 -20.92 4.82 25.22
CA ILE A 268 -22.20 5.53 25.11
C ILE A 268 -23.28 4.51 24.80
N ASP A 269 -24.25 4.28 25.69
CA ASP A 269 -25.33 3.32 25.45
C ASP A 269 -26.46 3.86 24.55
N ASN A 270 -26.44 5.16 24.23
CA ASN A 270 -27.45 5.81 23.41
C ASN A 270 -26.99 5.94 21.95
N ASP A 271 -27.66 5.20 21.05
CA ASP A 271 -27.36 5.16 19.61
C ASP A 271 -27.39 6.54 18.93
N MET A 272 -28.30 7.42 19.34
CA MET A 272 -28.40 8.78 18.79
C MET A 272 -27.20 9.63 19.21
N ALA A 273 -26.77 9.52 20.47
CA ALA A 273 -25.57 10.19 20.96
C ALA A 273 -24.29 9.63 20.32
N GLN A 274 -24.21 8.30 20.13
CA GLN A 274 -23.11 7.65 19.40
C GLN A 274 -22.99 8.21 17.98
N GLY A 275 -24.11 8.21 17.23
CA GLY A 275 -24.14 8.71 15.86
C GLY A 275 -23.72 10.16 15.75
N LEU A 276 -24.16 11.01 16.68
CA LEU A 276 -23.82 12.44 16.68
C LEU A 276 -22.33 12.68 16.98
N VAL A 277 -21.72 11.93 17.90
CA VAL A 277 -20.26 12.00 18.18
C VAL A 277 -19.43 11.51 17.00
N ILE A 278 -19.85 10.43 16.34
CA ILE A 278 -19.17 9.88 15.16
C ILE A 278 -19.22 10.89 14.00
N ILE A 279 -20.40 11.46 13.72
CA ILE A 279 -20.57 12.49 12.69
C ILE A 279 -19.72 13.72 13.03
N GLY A 280 -19.79 14.21 14.28
CA GLY A 280 -19.02 15.37 14.73
C GLY A 280 -17.51 15.16 14.56
N THR A 281 -17.01 13.98 14.94
CA THR A 281 -15.60 13.61 14.78
C THR A 281 -15.21 13.54 13.29
N GLY A 282 -16.06 12.92 12.46
CA GLY A 282 -15.85 12.86 11.01
C GLY A 282 -15.75 14.25 10.38
N VAL A 283 -16.67 15.16 10.71
CA VAL A 283 -16.68 16.54 10.20
C VAL A 283 -15.42 17.30 10.64
N VAL A 284 -15.06 17.24 11.92
CA VAL A 284 -13.85 17.89 12.43
C VAL A 284 -12.61 17.36 11.70
N MET A 285 -12.50 16.04 11.53
CA MET A 285 -11.37 15.43 10.85
C MET A 285 -11.31 15.81 9.37
N LEU A 286 -12.45 15.89 8.68
CA LEU A 286 -12.49 16.35 7.28
C LEU A 286 -12.03 17.80 7.14
N ILE A 287 -12.43 18.70 8.05
CA ILE A 287 -11.98 20.09 8.07
C ILE A 287 -10.46 20.16 8.27
N VAL A 288 -9.95 19.47 9.29
CA VAL A 288 -8.50 19.48 9.61
C VAL A 288 -7.69 18.85 8.47
N LEU A 289 -8.14 17.72 7.92
CA LEU A 289 -7.50 17.04 6.80
C LEU A 289 -7.46 17.95 5.57
N SER A 290 -8.58 18.60 5.23
CA SER A 290 -8.66 19.53 4.09
C SER A 290 -7.71 20.71 4.25
N ALA A 291 -7.63 21.28 5.45
CA ALA A 291 -6.70 22.36 5.75
C ALA A 291 -5.23 21.91 5.62
N GLN A 292 -4.87 20.72 6.11
CA GLN A 292 -3.51 20.19 5.97
C GLN A 292 -3.19 19.82 4.52
N MET A 293 -4.12 19.24 3.77
CA MET A 293 -3.97 18.94 2.33
C MET A 293 -3.71 20.22 1.54
N LYS A 294 -4.48 21.29 1.79
CA LYS A 294 -4.25 22.61 1.19
C LYS A 294 -2.88 23.16 1.55
N ARG A 295 -2.47 23.05 2.83
CA ARG A 295 -1.13 23.45 3.27
C ARG A 295 -0.01 22.66 2.60
N ILE A 296 -0.21 21.37 2.36
CA ILE A 296 0.74 20.51 1.64
C ILE A 296 0.88 20.96 0.19
N SER A 297 -0.22 21.34 -0.48
CA SER A 297 -0.19 21.93 -1.83
C SER A 297 0.63 23.24 -1.81
N ASN A 298 0.21 24.21 -1.00
CA ASN A 298 0.80 25.55 -0.97
C ASN A 298 2.26 25.58 -0.50
N ARG A 299 2.70 24.66 0.39
CA ARG A 299 4.11 24.60 0.83
C ARG A 299 5.02 23.86 -0.13
N ARG A 300 4.46 23.15 -1.11
CA ARG A 300 5.21 22.59 -2.23
C ARG A 300 5.42 23.63 -3.34
N GLU A 301 4.91 24.84 -3.17
CA GLU A 301 5.28 26.07 -3.89
C GLU A 301 6.24 26.88 -2.99
N PRO A 302 7.35 27.46 -3.48
CA PRO A 302 8.16 28.38 -2.70
C PRO A 302 7.64 29.79 -3.00
N GLY A 303 6.93 30.36 -2.03
CA GLY A 303 6.85 31.80 -1.86
C GLY A 303 6.35 32.62 -3.05
N VAL A 304 5.03 32.62 -3.28
CA VAL A 304 4.37 33.85 -3.72
C VAL A 304 3.76 34.50 -2.48
N GLN A 305 4.55 35.38 -1.85
CA GLN A 305 4.19 36.50 -0.96
C GLN A 305 5.52 37.13 -0.51
N ALA A 306 5.90 38.36 -0.83
CA ALA A 306 5.10 39.55 -1.10
C ALA A 306 5.83 40.54 -2.03
N ALA A 307 5.05 41.19 -2.90
CA ALA A 307 5.23 42.58 -3.30
C ALA A 307 3.90 43.30 -3.02
#